data_AF-A0A7S2KFV8-F1
#
_entry.id   AF-A0A7S2KFV8-F1
#
_cell.length_a   1.000
_cell.length_b   1.000
_cell.length_c   1.000
_cell.angle_alpha   90.00
_cell.angle_beta   90.00
_cell.angle_gamma   90.00
#
_symmetry.space_group_name_H-M   'P 1'
#
loop_
_entity.id
_entity.type
_entity.pdbx_description
1 polymer ?
#
loop_
_entity_poly.entity_id
_entity_poly.type
_entity_poly.pdbx_seq_one_letter_code
_entity_poly.pdbx_strand_id
1 'polypeptide(L)'
;MPRSSRPPTVEDASKDLVPPAARVLLDNLSVVKRGPHAAEEDAQCANKLIEMTGTNMEKNKSDPMGNGDQRDITTGAKRQIMRELWAIGGNIDTWASGTVEGKTDEQKLGIFCAIGLTSAVEKLLVGTTAGSGERQRLLETRHSSTRLSPLMIAVATHNKVNFAGGRGSIELDFVALVSLLLRYGADPTAQDVAGKTVVHYGAGAMATDQSIMMVEMCIEAAKSQHMYGKMVELHGLSTASMNGKRGICAGYVNQNNASRRSVDIGGKHVAIKIENLKLVNSIGEEYSPKLLADVQDRTGSVALHEVMMTARTDVADFLLLKVGASLDLKELDGCISPRQMGIQRGVNPGINAIVQKYIISTEKQKRKENRCCEYCQKRPNTKLLICSGCHESAYCNAKCQHAHWKEHKKTCKASNPKGIKLEHPGPLAGPGKHAALFNTRMGKARKPGGYNLPHGVAVGKKFWVKVQASSENMSMLVYDESRSCTFEIKPGAVGFREIFRKVREEKTWAGLKNFFRASFDENGDCTIFPSLSSVKNW
;
A
#
# COMPACT_ATOMS: atom_id res chain seq x y z
N MET A 1 16.73 -44.56 -5.66
CA MET A 1 16.67 -43.30 -6.44
C MET A 1 17.05 -42.15 -5.53
N PRO A 2 18.03 -41.31 -5.89
CA PRO A 2 18.39 -40.17 -5.06
C PRO A 2 17.21 -39.19 -5.04
N ARG A 3 16.86 -38.72 -3.84
CA ARG A 3 15.81 -37.72 -3.63
C ARG A 3 16.15 -36.50 -4.49
N SER A 4 15.25 -36.12 -5.40
CA SER A 4 15.44 -34.92 -6.22
C SER A 4 15.61 -33.72 -5.30
N SER A 5 16.77 -33.06 -5.37
CA SER A 5 17.01 -31.79 -4.72
C SER A 5 15.93 -30.80 -5.17
N ARG A 6 15.26 -30.18 -4.20
CA ARG A 6 14.37 -29.03 -4.47
C ARG A 6 15.23 -27.97 -5.16
N PRO A 7 14.80 -27.39 -6.30
CA PRO A 7 15.55 -26.30 -6.91
C PRO A 7 15.68 -25.15 -5.89
N PRO A 8 16.85 -24.50 -5.78
CA PRO A 8 17.08 -23.43 -4.82
C PRO A 8 16.05 -22.33 -5.03
N THR A 9 15.47 -21.84 -3.94
CA THR A 9 14.57 -20.70 -3.99
C THR A 9 15.37 -19.43 -4.30
N VAL A 10 14.70 -18.35 -4.73
CA VAL A 10 15.34 -17.04 -4.94
C VAL A 10 16.01 -16.54 -3.64
N GLU A 11 15.47 -16.91 -2.47
CA GLU A 11 16.09 -16.66 -1.17
C GLU A 11 17.39 -17.46 -0.96
N ASP A 12 17.44 -18.73 -1.38
CA ASP A 12 18.64 -19.56 -1.25
C ASP A 12 19.80 -19.02 -2.11
N ALA A 13 19.52 -18.54 -3.33
CA ALA A 13 20.51 -17.90 -4.19
C ALA A 13 20.96 -16.50 -3.69
N SER A 14 20.16 -15.84 -2.84
CA SER A 14 20.47 -14.51 -2.31
C SER A 14 21.41 -14.52 -1.12
N LYS A 15 21.41 -15.59 -0.31
CA LYS A 15 22.31 -15.75 0.84
C LYS A 15 23.78 -15.88 0.43
N ASP A 16 24.02 -16.42 -0.76
CA ASP A 16 25.36 -16.52 -1.37
C ASP A 16 25.95 -15.16 -1.78
N LEU A 17 25.16 -14.08 -1.74
CA LEU A 17 25.62 -12.72 -2.05
C LEU A 17 26.29 -12.04 -0.84
N VAL A 18 26.16 -12.58 0.37
CA VAL A 18 26.75 -11.98 1.58
C VAL A 18 28.23 -12.36 1.68
N PRO A 19 29.16 -11.39 1.72
CA PRO A 19 30.58 -11.69 1.88
C PRO A 19 30.85 -12.44 3.19
N PRO A 20 31.81 -13.39 3.24
CA PRO A 20 32.12 -14.14 4.46
C PRO A 20 32.39 -13.26 5.69
N ALA A 21 33.08 -12.14 5.50
CA ALA A 21 33.34 -11.18 6.58
C ALA A 21 32.07 -10.54 7.15
N ALA A 22 31.05 -10.27 6.32
CA ALA A 22 29.75 -9.79 6.80
C ALA A 22 28.99 -10.91 7.51
N ARG A 23 29.11 -12.15 7.02
CA ARG A 23 28.43 -13.30 7.63
C ARG A 23 28.87 -13.53 9.07
N VAL A 24 30.18 -13.48 9.33
CA VAL A 24 30.72 -13.58 10.71
C VAL A 24 30.15 -12.51 11.64
N LEU A 25 30.03 -11.26 11.15
CA LEU A 25 29.46 -10.17 11.96
C LEU A 25 27.96 -10.36 12.21
N LEU A 26 27.21 -10.85 11.22
CA LEU A 26 25.78 -11.15 11.37
C LEU A 26 25.55 -12.31 12.33
N ASP A 27 26.36 -13.37 12.23
CA ASP A 27 26.30 -14.50 13.15
C ASP A 27 26.61 -14.05 14.59
N ASN A 28 27.61 -13.19 14.78
CA ASN A 28 27.93 -12.61 16.09
C ASN A 28 26.79 -11.77 16.68
N LEU A 29 26.06 -11.02 15.86
CA LEU A 29 24.89 -10.23 16.30
C LEU A 29 23.64 -11.09 16.57
N SER A 30 23.53 -12.25 15.92
CA SER A 30 22.39 -13.15 16.10
C SER A 30 22.40 -13.89 17.44
N VAL A 31 23.54 -13.90 18.14
CA VAL A 31 23.70 -14.53 19.45
C VAL A 31 23.24 -13.57 20.54
N VAL A 32 22.30 -14.02 21.39
CA VAL A 32 21.88 -13.25 22.57
C VAL A 32 23.03 -13.21 23.58
N LYS A 33 23.73 -12.07 23.63
CA LYS A 33 24.77 -11.80 24.62
C LYS A 33 24.18 -11.14 25.87
N ARG A 34 24.79 -11.38 27.04
CA ARG A 34 24.42 -10.75 28.32
C ARG A 34 25.62 -10.02 28.92
N GLY A 35 25.39 -8.85 29.50
CA GLY A 35 26.41 -8.05 30.21
C GLY A 35 26.75 -6.71 29.55
N PRO A 36 27.44 -5.79 30.25
CA PRO A 36 27.66 -4.42 29.80
C PRO A 36 28.56 -4.31 28.56
N HIS A 37 29.51 -5.23 28.36
CA HIS A 37 30.38 -5.27 27.18
C HIS A 37 29.66 -5.73 25.90
N ALA A 38 28.55 -6.47 26.04
CA ALA A 38 27.80 -7.01 24.91
C ALA A 38 27.21 -5.90 24.01
N ALA A 39 26.68 -4.84 24.62
CA ALA A 39 26.06 -3.75 23.87
C ALA A 39 27.07 -2.97 23.03
N GLU A 40 28.30 -2.81 23.52
CA GLU A 40 29.37 -2.13 22.78
C GLU A 40 29.89 -2.99 21.62
N GLU A 41 30.14 -4.28 21.86
CA GLU A 41 30.53 -5.22 20.81
C GLU A 41 29.49 -5.31 19.69
N ASP A 42 28.21 -5.37 20.04
CA ASP A 42 27.12 -5.44 19.07
C ASP A 42 26.98 -4.12 18.31
N ALA A 43 27.14 -2.98 18.98
CA ALA A 43 27.20 -1.69 18.30
C ALA A 43 28.36 -1.61 17.30
N GLN A 44 29.54 -2.13 17.65
CA GLN A 44 30.70 -2.21 16.74
C GLN A 44 30.42 -3.12 15.55
N CYS A 45 29.85 -4.31 15.77
CA CYS A 45 29.47 -5.24 14.70
C CYS A 45 28.44 -4.62 13.75
N ALA A 46 27.37 -4.02 14.30
CA ALA A 46 26.33 -3.36 13.52
C ALA A 46 26.89 -2.19 12.70
N ASN A 47 27.72 -1.33 13.31
CA ASN A 47 28.35 -0.21 12.62
C ASN A 47 29.25 -0.66 11.46
N LYS A 48 30.02 -1.74 11.65
CA LYS A 48 30.86 -2.31 10.59
C LYS A 48 30.02 -2.86 9.43
N LEU A 49 28.91 -3.55 9.73
CA LEU A 49 27.97 -4.00 8.70
C LEU A 49 27.36 -2.83 7.92
N ILE A 50 26.94 -1.77 8.63
CA ILE A 50 26.40 -0.54 8.03
C ILE A 50 27.44 0.11 7.12
N GLU A 51 28.70 0.21 7.55
CA GLU A 51 29.80 0.73 6.74
C GLU A 51 30.03 -0.12 5.47
N MET A 52 29.96 -1.45 5.57
CA MET A 52 30.08 -2.36 4.41
C MET A 52 29.00 -2.12 3.36
N THR A 53 27.84 -1.54 3.72
CA THR A 53 26.80 -1.14 2.76
C THR A 53 27.13 0.15 1.98
N GLY A 54 28.26 0.81 2.27
CA GLY A 54 28.66 2.09 1.67
C GLY A 54 28.06 3.32 2.37
N THR A 55 27.51 3.14 3.56
CA THR A 55 26.93 4.22 4.37
C THR A 55 28.02 5.17 4.86
N ASN A 56 27.81 6.47 4.72
CA ASN A 56 28.70 7.51 5.23
C ASN A 56 28.47 7.69 6.74
N MET A 57 29.33 7.04 7.53
CA MET A 57 29.26 7.08 8.99
C MET A 57 29.54 8.47 9.56
N GLU A 58 30.36 9.30 8.90
CA GLU A 58 30.65 10.67 9.35
C GLU A 58 29.43 11.58 9.18
N LYS A 59 28.69 11.42 8.08
CA LYS A 59 27.40 12.11 7.91
C LYS A 59 26.40 11.70 8.99
N ASN A 60 26.36 10.42 9.36
CA ASN A 60 25.51 9.96 10.46
C ASN A 60 25.92 10.59 11.80
N LYS A 61 27.22 10.69 12.09
CA LYS A 61 27.73 11.31 13.31
C LYS A 61 27.44 12.82 13.39
N SER A 62 27.57 13.54 12.27
CA SER A 62 27.33 14.99 12.21
C SER A 62 25.85 15.38 12.20
N ASP A 63 24.95 14.43 11.94
CA ASP A 63 23.51 14.61 11.96
C ASP A 63 22.84 13.75 13.05
N PRO A 64 22.99 14.05 14.35
CA PRO A 64 22.48 13.20 15.42
C PRO A 64 20.95 13.16 15.52
N MET A 65 20.24 14.14 14.93
CA MET A 65 18.78 14.25 15.01
C MET A 65 18.05 13.97 13.69
N GLY A 66 18.73 14.08 12.56
CA GLY A 66 18.14 13.84 11.25
C GLY A 66 18.34 12.40 10.75
N ASN A 67 18.04 12.22 9.47
CA ASN A 67 18.06 10.91 8.83
C ASN A 67 19.49 10.48 8.44
N GLY A 68 20.51 11.35 8.50
CA GLY A 68 21.88 11.01 8.15
C GLY A 68 22.07 10.66 6.66
N ASP A 69 22.83 9.61 6.38
CA ASP A 69 23.07 9.13 5.02
C ASP A 69 21.91 8.28 4.48
N GLN A 70 21.17 8.87 3.54
CA GLN A 70 20.02 8.25 2.87
C GLN A 70 20.29 7.96 1.40
N ARG A 71 21.56 7.86 0.99
CA ARG A 71 21.92 7.45 -0.39
C ARG A 71 21.54 5.99 -0.63
N ASP A 72 21.03 5.73 -1.81
CA ASP A 72 20.66 4.40 -2.29
C ASP A 72 21.81 3.38 -2.16
N ILE A 73 21.46 2.17 -1.76
CA ILE A 73 22.36 1.02 -1.70
C ILE A 73 22.26 0.29 -3.05
N THR A 74 23.20 0.56 -3.95
CA THR A 74 23.05 0.21 -5.37
C THR A 74 23.45 -1.22 -5.73
N THR A 75 24.23 -1.93 -4.91
CA THR A 75 24.69 -3.30 -5.23
C THR A 75 23.89 -4.38 -4.51
N GLY A 76 23.69 -5.54 -5.17
CA GLY A 76 22.95 -6.68 -4.61
C GLY A 76 23.50 -7.17 -3.27
N ALA A 77 24.82 -7.40 -3.18
CA ALA A 77 25.48 -7.83 -1.95
C ALA A 77 25.28 -6.85 -0.79
N LYS A 78 25.42 -5.54 -1.05
CA LYS A 78 25.23 -4.51 -0.01
C LYS A 78 23.79 -4.41 0.45
N ARG A 79 22.82 -4.54 -0.46
CA ARG A 79 21.39 -4.60 -0.11
C ARG A 79 21.09 -5.84 0.75
N GLN A 80 21.69 -6.98 0.41
CA GLN A 80 21.51 -8.21 1.20
C GLN A 80 22.07 -8.08 2.62
N ILE A 81 23.26 -7.47 2.79
CA ILE A 81 23.80 -7.14 4.12
C ILE A 81 22.79 -6.30 4.93
N MET A 82 22.23 -5.25 4.32
CA MET A 82 21.25 -4.38 5.00
C MET A 82 19.97 -5.13 5.38
N ARG A 83 19.46 -6.00 4.49
CA ARG A 83 18.27 -6.83 4.76
C ARG A 83 18.51 -7.80 5.91
N GLU A 84 19.66 -8.46 5.94
CA GLU A 84 19.99 -9.40 7.03
C GLU A 84 20.20 -8.68 8.37
N LEU A 85 20.88 -7.52 8.36
CA LEU A 85 21.02 -6.68 9.56
C LEU A 85 19.65 -6.24 10.11
N TRP A 86 18.72 -5.89 9.22
CA TRP A 86 17.36 -5.53 9.62
C TRP A 86 16.56 -6.73 10.14
N ALA A 87 16.68 -7.89 9.49
CA ALA A 87 15.99 -9.12 9.89
C ALA A 87 16.36 -9.59 11.30
N ILE A 88 17.60 -9.36 11.74
CA ILE A 88 18.03 -9.65 13.12
C ILE A 88 17.72 -8.53 14.12
N GLY A 89 17.16 -7.39 13.66
CA GLY A 89 16.81 -6.25 14.51
C GLY A 89 17.98 -5.32 14.86
N GLY A 90 19.15 -5.51 14.23
CA GLY A 90 20.36 -4.76 14.55
C GLY A 90 20.81 -4.95 16.00
N ASN A 91 21.06 -3.85 16.71
CA ASN A 91 21.49 -3.84 18.11
C ASN A 91 20.48 -3.15 19.05
N ILE A 92 19.21 -3.04 18.64
CA ILE A 92 18.21 -2.30 19.43
C ILE A 92 17.95 -2.95 20.79
N ASP A 93 17.93 -4.28 20.85
CA ASP A 93 17.59 -5.03 22.06
C ASP A 93 18.73 -4.95 23.09
N THR A 94 19.99 -5.06 22.64
CA THR A 94 21.15 -4.88 23.51
C THR A 94 21.33 -3.43 23.95
N TRP A 95 20.98 -2.46 23.10
CA TRP A 95 20.95 -1.06 23.48
C TRP A 95 19.88 -0.74 24.55
N ALA A 96 18.68 -1.31 24.41
CA ALA A 96 17.56 -1.05 25.31
C ALA A 96 17.64 -1.81 26.65
N SER A 97 18.47 -2.85 26.75
CA SER A 97 18.60 -3.68 27.97
C SER A 97 19.56 -3.12 29.03
N GLY A 98 20.22 -1.98 28.76
CA GLY A 98 21.14 -1.33 29.70
C GLY A 98 20.45 -0.57 30.85
N THR A 99 21.19 -0.27 31.91
CA THR A 99 20.71 0.61 32.98
C THR A 99 20.59 2.07 32.49
N VAL A 100 19.64 2.81 33.07
CA VAL A 100 19.45 4.25 32.80
C VAL A 100 20.38 5.15 33.63
N GLU A 101 21.12 4.57 34.57
CA GLU A 101 22.08 5.28 35.41
C GLU A 101 23.27 5.80 34.56
N GLY A 102 23.66 7.05 34.77
CA GLY A 102 24.73 7.70 34.00
C GLY A 102 24.37 8.03 32.53
N LYS A 103 23.13 7.79 32.09
CA LYS A 103 22.66 8.12 30.74
C LYS A 103 22.22 9.59 30.63
N THR A 104 22.35 10.18 29.45
CA THR A 104 21.76 11.50 29.15
C THR A 104 20.24 11.42 29.07
N ASP A 105 19.53 12.56 29.12
CA ASP A 105 18.07 12.55 29.08
C ASP A 105 17.52 12.07 27.72
N GLU A 106 18.23 12.32 26.63
CA GLU A 106 17.90 11.77 25.30
C GLU A 106 18.01 10.24 25.28
N GLN A 107 19.07 9.69 25.90
CA GLN A 107 19.26 8.25 26.03
C GLN A 107 18.17 7.62 26.92
N LYS A 108 17.86 8.26 28.06
CA LYS A 108 16.78 7.81 28.95
C LYS A 108 15.44 7.80 28.23
N LEU A 109 15.11 8.85 27.47
CA LEU A 109 13.86 8.94 26.73
C LEU A 109 13.72 7.77 25.75
N GLY A 110 14.76 7.48 24.96
CA GLY A 110 14.72 6.36 24.03
C GLY A 110 14.60 4.99 24.73
N ILE A 111 15.28 4.79 25.87
CA ILE A 111 15.12 3.57 26.68
C ILE A 111 13.67 3.48 27.20
N PHE A 112 13.12 4.53 27.79
CA PHE A 112 11.74 4.56 28.28
C PHE A 112 10.73 4.31 27.16
N CYS A 113 11.00 4.78 25.94
CA CYS A 113 10.19 4.45 24.77
C CYS A 113 10.28 2.95 24.43
N ALA A 114 11.47 2.37 24.48
CA ALA A 114 11.67 0.95 24.18
C ALA A 114 10.90 0.02 25.13
N ILE A 115 10.80 0.40 26.41
CA ILE A 115 10.11 -0.37 27.45
C ILE A 115 8.69 0.13 27.77
N GLY A 116 8.14 1.08 27.01
CA GLY A 116 6.75 1.53 27.16
C GLY A 116 6.45 2.38 28.41
N LEU A 117 7.43 3.03 29.06
CA LEU A 117 7.22 3.82 30.27
C LEU A 117 6.70 5.24 29.97
N THR A 118 5.42 5.35 29.58
CA THR A 118 4.75 6.59 29.19
C THR A 118 4.91 7.73 30.20
N SER A 119 4.72 7.47 31.50
CA SER A 119 4.84 8.51 32.54
C SER A 119 6.27 9.05 32.69
N ALA A 120 7.28 8.23 32.43
CA ALA A 120 8.68 8.66 32.49
C ALA A 120 9.04 9.51 31.26
N VAL A 121 8.53 9.13 30.08
CA VAL A 121 8.63 9.93 28.85
C VAL A 121 7.95 11.29 29.03
N GLU A 122 6.75 11.34 29.60
CA GLU A 122 6.03 12.59 29.84
C GLU A 122 6.81 13.53 30.78
N LYS A 123 7.42 13.01 31.84
CA LYS A 123 8.23 13.81 32.78
C LYS A 123 9.41 14.52 32.09
N LEU A 124 10.08 13.85 31.15
CA LEU A 124 11.17 14.46 30.38
C LEU A 124 10.67 15.53 29.40
N LEU A 125 9.42 15.41 28.94
CA LEU A 125 8.86 16.25 27.89
C LEU A 125 8.06 17.45 28.41
N VAL A 126 7.43 17.38 29.58
CA VAL A 126 6.45 18.39 30.05
C VAL A 126 7.05 19.80 30.19
N GLY A 127 8.33 19.92 30.55
CA GLY A 127 9.00 21.20 30.78
C GLY A 127 9.54 21.89 29.52
N THR A 128 9.51 21.24 28.36
CA THR A 128 10.16 21.76 27.14
C THR A 128 9.17 22.52 26.25
N THR A 129 9.65 23.49 25.46
CA THR A 129 8.76 24.28 24.57
C THR A 129 8.61 23.62 23.20
N ALA A 130 7.43 23.67 22.59
CA ALA A 130 7.20 23.11 21.24
C ALA A 130 8.13 23.77 20.21
N GLY A 131 8.76 22.96 19.36
CA GLY A 131 9.74 23.43 18.36
C GLY A 131 11.08 23.94 18.93
N SER A 132 11.29 23.91 20.25
CA SER A 132 12.60 24.27 20.83
C SER A 132 13.67 23.23 20.49
N GLY A 133 14.94 23.67 20.45
CA GLY A 133 16.06 22.77 20.21
C GLY A 133 16.19 21.67 21.28
N GLU A 134 15.81 21.95 22.53
CA GLU A 134 15.76 20.95 23.60
C GLU A 134 14.69 19.88 23.34
N ARG A 135 13.45 20.30 23.05
CA ARG A 135 12.36 19.40 22.66
C ARG A 135 12.75 18.52 21.47
N GLN A 136 13.40 19.12 20.47
CA GLN A 136 13.85 18.40 19.28
C GLN A 136 14.97 17.40 19.60
N ARG A 137 15.94 17.75 20.46
CA ARG A 137 16.98 16.81 20.89
C ARG A 137 16.39 15.59 21.60
N LEU A 138 15.46 15.79 22.52
CA LEU A 138 14.81 14.68 23.20
C LEU A 138 14.07 13.78 22.19
N LEU A 139 13.22 14.36 21.36
CA LEU A 139 12.34 13.61 20.46
C LEU A 139 13.06 13.00 19.26
N GLU A 140 14.21 13.53 18.86
CA GLU A 140 14.86 13.16 17.61
C GLU A 140 16.30 12.66 17.71
N THR A 141 16.96 12.65 18.87
CA THR A 141 18.34 12.12 18.92
C THR A 141 18.38 10.60 18.64
N ARG A 142 19.29 10.18 17.75
CA ARG A 142 19.49 8.81 17.30
C ARG A 142 20.70 8.18 18.00
N HIS A 143 20.45 7.31 18.98
CA HIS A 143 21.54 6.66 19.74
C HIS A 143 21.87 5.23 19.30
N SER A 144 20.94 4.52 18.66
CA SER A 144 21.21 3.17 18.16
C SER A 144 22.06 3.21 16.90
N SER A 145 22.79 2.12 16.60
CA SER A 145 23.54 1.99 15.35
C SER A 145 22.62 2.03 14.13
N THR A 146 21.41 1.49 14.30
CA THR A 146 20.33 1.53 13.30
C THR A 146 19.65 2.90 13.19
N ARG A 147 19.96 3.84 14.09
CA ARG A 147 19.46 5.23 14.08
C ARG A 147 17.94 5.38 14.13
N LEU A 148 17.25 4.65 15.01
CA LEU A 148 15.81 4.84 15.19
C LEU A 148 15.53 6.10 16.01
N SER A 149 14.46 6.82 15.66
CA SER A 149 13.89 7.86 16.52
C SER A 149 13.22 7.24 17.76
N PRO A 150 13.07 7.97 18.88
CA PRO A 150 12.22 7.56 20.00
C PRO A 150 10.82 7.06 19.59
N LEU A 151 10.18 7.74 18.62
CA LEU A 151 8.89 7.32 18.06
C LEU A 151 9.00 5.96 17.34
N MET A 152 10.03 5.78 16.52
CA MET A 152 10.28 4.51 15.84
C MET A 152 10.64 3.40 16.81
N ILE A 153 11.39 3.68 17.87
CA ILE A 153 11.72 2.73 18.93
C ILE A 153 10.43 2.21 19.57
N ALA A 154 9.52 3.11 19.98
CA ALA A 154 8.24 2.73 20.57
C ALA A 154 7.43 1.79 19.65
N VAL A 155 7.39 2.08 18.35
CA VAL A 155 6.72 1.22 17.36
C VAL A 155 7.45 -0.11 17.15
N ALA A 156 8.79 -0.09 17.12
CA ALA A 156 9.61 -1.27 16.82
C ALA A 156 9.67 -2.29 17.97
N THR A 157 9.54 -1.83 19.22
CA THR A 157 9.71 -2.68 20.41
C THR A 157 8.40 -3.05 21.11
N HIS A 158 7.25 -2.54 20.68
CA HIS A 158 5.95 -2.75 21.34
C HIS A 158 5.62 -4.23 21.60
N ASN A 159 6.00 -5.13 20.70
CA ASN A 159 5.75 -6.58 20.80
C ASN A 159 6.91 -7.35 21.45
N LYS A 160 8.01 -6.67 21.81
CA LYS A 160 9.21 -7.27 22.41
C LYS A 160 9.22 -7.21 23.93
N VAL A 161 8.34 -6.43 24.57
CA VAL A 161 8.35 -6.25 26.03
C VAL A 161 7.67 -7.44 26.74
N ASN A 162 8.33 -8.60 26.67
CA ASN A 162 8.30 -9.66 27.68
C ASN A 162 9.63 -9.66 28.47
N PHE A 163 10.27 -8.49 28.62
CA PHE A 163 11.63 -8.35 29.17
C PHE A 163 11.75 -8.46 30.70
N ALA A 164 10.68 -8.83 31.40
CA ALA A 164 10.73 -9.12 32.82
C ALA A 164 9.97 -10.40 33.11
N GLY A 165 10.68 -11.49 33.40
CA GLY A 165 10.14 -12.74 33.93
C GLY A 165 9.59 -12.60 35.36
N GLY A 166 8.77 -11.59 35.61
CA GLY A 166 8.15 -11.28 36.90
C GLY A 166 6.63 -11.32 36.78
N ARG A 167 6.01 -12.08 37.67
CA ARG A 167 4.55 -12.18 37.82
C ARG A 167 3.95 -10.77 37.97
N GLY A 168 3.13 -10.37 37.00
CA GLY A 168 2.40 -9.11 37.01
C GLY A 168 2.33 -8.53 35.61
N SER A 169 1.25 -8.81 34.91
CA SER A 169 0.87 -8.22 33.62
C SER A 169 0.62 -6.71 33.79
N ILE A 170 1.68 -5.91 33.82
CA ILE A 170 1.58 -4.47 33.57
C ILE A 170 1.41 -4.34 32.06
N GLU A 171 0.17 -4.16 31.62
CA GLU A 171 -0.13 -3.85 30.23
C GLU A 171 0.42 -2.45 29.93
N LEU A 172 1.56 -2.41 29.23
CA LEU A 172 2.18 -1.16 28.81
C LEU A 172 1.44 -0.65 27.57
N ASP A 173 0.86 0.54 27.67
CA ASP A 173 0.09 1.14 26.59
C ASP A 173 1.00 1.90 25.61
N PHE A 174 1.54 1.16 24.63
CA PHE A 174 2.33 1.73 23.54
C PHE A 174 1.54 2.66 22.62
N VAL A 175 0.21 2.47 22.52
CA VAL A 175 -0.65 3.37 21.73
C VAL A 175 -0.71 4.73 22.40
N ALA A 176 -0.89 4.78 23.73
CA ALA A 176 -0.82 6.01 24.51
C ALA A 176 0.56 6.66 24.45
N LEU A 177 1.65 5.87 24.50
CA LEU A 177 3.01 6.38 24.34
C LEU A 177 3.22 7.05 22.97
N VAL A 178 2.83 6.39 21.87
CA VAL A 178 2.94 6.97 20.53
C VAL A 178 2.09 8.24 20.41
N SER A 179 0.87 8.22 20.94
CA SER A 179 0.01 9.41 21.00
C SER A 179 0.67 10.56 21.77
N LEU A 180 1.32 10.27 22.91
CA LEU A 180 2.06 11.25 23.70
C LEU A 180 3.24 11.85 22.92
N LEU A 181 4.05 11.01 22.25
CA LEU A 181 5.19 11.45 21.45
C LEU A 181 4.74 12.35 20.29
N LEU A 182 3.68 11.97 19.57
CA LEU A 182 3.09 12.78 18.49
C LEU A 182 2.53 14.10 19.03
N ARG A 183 1.90 14.10 20.22
CA ARG A 183 1.40 15.31 20.90
C ARG A 183 2.51 16.28 21.27
N TYR A 184 3.70 15.78 21.56
CA TYR A 184 4.87 16.61 21.82
C TYR A 184 5.67 16.96 20.55
N GLY A 185 5.30 16.40 19.40
CA GLY A 185 5.82 16.79 18.10
C GLY A 185 6.88 15.87 17.51
N ALA A 186 6.95 14.61 17.95
CA ALA A 186 7.84 13.62 17.34
C ALA A 186 7.56 13.49 15.84
N ASP A 187 8.60 13.29 15.04
CA ASP A 187 8.52 13.23 13.59
C ASP A 187 8.14 11.83 13.08
N PRO A 188 6.90 11.63 12.57
CA PRO A 188 6.49 10.34 12.00
C PRO A 188 7.17 10.04 10.65
N THR A 189 7.82 11.03 10.03
CA THR A 189 8.50 10.90 8.73
C THR A 189 9.98 10.56 8.86
N ALA A 190 10.47 10.44 10.10
CA ALA A 190 11.81 9.98 10.43
C ALA A 190 12.15 8.66 9.72
N GLN A 191 13.40 8.57 9.29
CA GLN A 191 13.96 7.38 8.66
C GLN A 191 15.16 6.86 9.46
N ASP A 192 15.26 5.55 9.58
CA ASP A 192 16.41 4.87 10.16
C ASP A 192 17.62 4.87 9.20
N VAL A 193 18.70 4.19 9.59
CA VAL A 193 19.91 4.05 8.76
C VAL A 193 19.65 3.34 7.42
N ALA A 194 18.60 2.53 7.32
CA ALA A 194 18.22 1.82 6.11
C ALA A 194 17.23 2.62 5.25
N GLY A 195 16.73 3.78 5.70
CA GLY A 195 15.67 4.55 5.04
C GLY A 195 14.26 4.09 5.40
N LYS A 196 14.11 3.20 6.37
CA LYS A 196 12.81 2.69 6.81
C LYS A 196 12.14 3.69 7.74
N THR A 197 10.83 3.80 7.61
CA THR A 197 9.94 4.64 8.42
C THR A 197 9.18 3.81 9.45
N VAL A 198 8.42 4.47 10.34
CA VAL A 198 7.49 3.81 11.27
C VAL A 198 6.51 2.83 10.59
N VAL A 199 6.15 3.04 9.32
CA VAL A 199 5.26 2.14 8.58
C VAL A 199 5.94 0.79 8.30
N HIS A 200 7.25 0.78 8.02
CA HIS A 200 8.00 -0.45 7.82
C HIS A 200 8.07 -1.29 9.11
N TYR A 201 8.18 -0.63 10.26
CA TYR A 201 8.23 -1.29 11.56
C TYR A 201 6.86 -1.76 12.07
N GLY A 202 5.82 -0.93 11.91
CA GLY A 202 4.50 -1.20 12.49
C GLY A 202 3.46 -1.81 11.53
N ALA A 203 3.73 -1.82 10.22
CA ALA A 203 2.88 -2.40 9.19
C ALA A 203 3.68 -3.30 8.23
N GLY A 204 4.70 -3.99 8.76
CA GLY A 204 5.48 -5.02 8.06
C GLY A 204 5.00 -6.44 8.38
N ALA A 205 5.89 -7.43 8.24
CA ALA A 205 5.60 -8.85 8.44
C ALA A 205 5.15 -9.20 9.87
N MET A 206 5.61 -8.44 10.88
CA MET A 206 5.36 -8.67 12.31
C MET A 206 4.30 -7.72 12.90
N ALA A 207 3.50 -7.07 12.05
CA ALA A 207 2.48 -6.13 12.50
C ALA A 207 1.45 -6.81 13.42
N THR A 208 0.98 -6.05 14.41
CA THR A 208 -0.10 -6.39 15.34
C THR A 208 -1.22 -5.34 15.20
N ASP A 209 -2.40 -5.59 15.79
CA ASP A 209 -3.48 -4.60 15.78
C ASP A 209 -3.05 -3.29 16.44
N GLN A 210 -2.30 -3.37 17.55
CA GLN A 210 -1.72 -2.20 18.22
C GLN A 210 -0.75 -1.45 17.31
N SER A 211 0.14 -2.15 16.59
CA SER A 211 1.10 -1.48 15.70
C SER A 211 0.44 -0.84 14.48
N ILE A 212 -0.63 -1.45 13.96
CA ILE A 212 -1.45 -0.84 12.90
C ILE A 212 -2.11 0.44 13.41
N MET A 213 -2.66 0.43 14.63
CA MET A 213 -3.24 1.64 15.25
C MET A 213 -2.18 2.75 15.43
N MET A 214 -0.97 2.40 15.90
CA MET A 214 0.14 3.35 16.02
C MET A 214 0.54 3.92 14.65
N VAL A 215 0.68 3.07 13.64
CA VAL A 215 1.03 3.48 12.27
C VAL A 215 -0.04 4.38 11.66
N GLU A 216 -1.32 4.09 11.88
CA GLU A 216 -2.42 4.93 11.43
C GLU A 216 -2.33 6.34 12.01
N MET A 217 -2.06 6.47 13.31
CA MET A 217 -1.81 7.78 13.93
C MET A 217 -0.63 8.51 13.31
N CYS A 218 0.48 7.81 13.05
CA CYS A 218 1.66 8.37 12.41
C CYS A 218 1.40 8.83 10.97
N ILE A 219 0.65 8.07 10.18
CA ILE A 219 0.28 8.44 8.80
C ILE A 219 -0.55 9.72 8.81
N GLU A 220 -1.52 9.86 9.70
CA GLU A 220 -2.32 11.07 9.82
C GLU A 220 -1.50 12.27 10.31
N ALA A 221 -0.62 12.06 11.29
CA ALA A 221 0.27 13.11 11.78
C ALA A 221 1.24 13.62 10.69
N ALA A 222 1.74 12.71 9.84
CA ALA A 222 2.69 13.02 8.77
C ALA A 222 2.13 14.04 7.76
N LYS A 223 0.82 14.03 7.48
CA LYS A 223 0.16 14.95 6.53
C LYS A 223 0.41 16.43 6.85
N SER A 224 0.66 16.74 8.11
CA SER A 224 0.85 18.12 8.60
C SER A 224 2.20 18.34 9.28
N GLN A 225 3.14 17.39 9.17
CA GLN A 225 4.42 17.46 9.88
C GLN A 225 5.30 18.63 9.46
N HIS A 226 5.26 19.00 8.18
CA HIS A 226 5.95 20.18 7.66
C HIS A 226 5.55 21.51 8.32
N MET A 227 4.42 21.56 9.05
CA MET A 227 3.97 22.73 9.80
C MET A 227 4.54 22.80 11.21
N TYR A 228 5.03 21.70 11.78
CA TYR A 228 5.49 21.64 13.16
C TYR A 228 6.62 22.65 13.43
N GLY A 229 6.51 23.36 14.55
CA GLY A 229 7.44 24.41 14.97
C GLY A 229 7.37 25.70 14.14
N LYS A 230 6.48 25.79 13.14
CA LYS A 230 6.35 26.96 12.26
C LYS A 230 5.14 27.81 12.61
N MET A 231 5.20 29.08 12.19
CA MET A 231 4.09 30.01 12.30
C MET A 231 2.97 29.62 11.32
N VAL A 232 1.77 29.45 11.85
CA VAL A 232 0.55 29.16 11.08
C VAL A 232 -0.52 30.20 11.37
N GLU A 233 -1.36 30.44 10.37
CA GLU A 233 -2.56 31.27 10.46
C GLU A 233 -3.82 30.40 10.41
N LEU A 234 -4.77 30.70 11.28
CA LEU A 234 -6.01 29.96 11.39
C LEU A 234 -7.06 30.48 10.40
N HIS A 235 -7.81 29.58 9.77
CA HIS A 235 -8.88 29.94 8.84
C HIS A 235 -10.03 28.93 8.86
N GLY A 236 -11.17 29.28 8.26
CA GLY A 236 -12.31 28.34 8.13
C GLY A 236 -12.97 27.91 9.44
N LEU A 237 -12.70 28.59 10.56
CA LEU A 237 -13.26 28.27 11.87
C LEU A 237 -14.65 28.89 12.04
N SER A 238 -15.55 28.18 12.72
CA SER A 238 -16.88 28.69 13.09
C SER A 238 -16.81 29.88 14.04
N THR A 239 -15.81 29.91 14.93
CA THR A 239 -15.54 31.04 15.81
C THR A 239 -14.82 32.14 15.03
N ALA A 240 -15.59 33.13 14.54
CA ALA A 240 -15.08 34.22 13.70
C ALA A 240 -13.85 34.96 14.28
N SER A 241 -13.80 35.15 15.60
CA SER A 241 -12.69 35.85 16.28
C SER A 241 -11.37 35.08 16.28
N MET A 242 -11.36 33.79 15.91
CA MET A 242 -10.15 32.97 15.79
C MET A 242 -9.57 32.98 14.39
N ASN A 243 -10.35 33.30 13.35
CA ASN A 243 -9.86 33.38 11.99
C ASN A 243 -8.88 34.56 11.85
N GLY A 244 -7.75 34.33 11.16
CA GLY A 244 -6.66 35.30 11.01
C GLY A 244 -5.68 35.35 12.19
N LYS A 245 -5.96 34.67 13.30
CA LYS A 245 -4.98 34.55 14.40
C LYS A 245 -3.78 33.72 13.96
N ARG A 246 -2.60 34.10 14.44
CA ARG A 246 -1.33 33.41 14.18
C ARG A 246 -0.79 32.79 15.45
N GLY A 247 -0.12 31.66 15.29
CA GLY A 247 0.51 30.94 16.39
C GLY A 247 1.52 29.92 15.91
N ILE A 248 2.29 29.36 16.85
CA ILE A 248 3.26 28.31 16.54
C ILE A 248 2.54 26.96 16.52
N CYS A 249 2.63 26.26 15.40
CA CYS A 249 2.07 24.92 15.26
C CYS A 249 2.90 23.93 16.08
N ALA A 250 2.27 23.23 17.00
CA ALA A 250 2.86 22.24 17.88
C ALA A 250 2.44 20.81 17.47
N GLY A 251 2.44 19.88 18.42
CA GLY A 251 2.24 18.47 18.14
C GLY A 251 0.82 18.09 17.72
N TYR A 252 0.72 16.84 17.28
CA TYR A 252 -0.48 16.23 16.71
C TYR A 252 -1.38 15.67 17.82
N VAL A 253 -2.69 15.87 17.69
CA VAL A 253 -3.69 15.37 18.64
C VAL A 253 -4.81 14.70 17.86
N ASN A 254 -5.10 13.44 18.21
CA ASN A 254 -6.29 12.76 17.71
C ASN A 254 -7.43 12.96 18.72
N GLN A 255 -8.38 13.85 18.42
CA GLN A 255 -9.53 14.12 19.28
C GLN A 255 -10.83 13.97 18.49
N ASN A 256 -11.77 13.17 19.01
CA ASN A 256 -13.07 12.90 18.39
C ASN A 256 -12.97 12.40 16.93
N ASN A 257 -12.02 11.50 16.66
CA ASN A 257 -11.74 10.96 15.31
C ASN A 257 -11.42 12.03 14.26
N ALA A 258 -10.89 13.18 14.69
CA ALA A 258 -10.46 14.25 13.79
C ALA A 258 -8.98 14.56 14.03
N SER A 259 -8.20 14.51 12.95
CA SER A 259 -6.79 14.88 12.90
C SER A 259 -6.62 16.38 13.17
N ARG A 260 -6.02 16.71 14.31
CA ARG A 260 -5.78 18.10 14.75
C ARG A 260 -4.32 18.31 15.08
N ARG A 261 -3.90 19.57 15.06
CA ARG A 261 -2.66 20.02 15.69
C ARG A 261 -2.95 21.03 16.78
N SER A 262 -2.15 20.97 17.84
CA SER A 262 -2.10 22.05 18.83
C SER A 262 -1.43 23.27 18.20
N VAL A 263 -1.97 24.46 18.44
CA VAL A 263 -1.36 25.74 18.04
C VAL A 263 -1.22 26.59 19.29
N ASP A 264 -0.01 27.07 19.56
CA ASP A 264 0.26 28.02 20.64
C ASP A 264 0.00 29.45 20.17
N ILE A 265 -0.99 30.10 20.79
CA ILE A 265 -1.38 31.49 20.54
C ILE A 265 -1.22 32.27 21.84
N GLY A 266 -0.06 32.90 22.01
CA GLY A 266 0.24 33.73 23.18
C GLY A 266 0.23 32.95 24.50
N GLY A 267 0.81 31.74 24.51
CA GLY A 267 0.88 30.86 25.68
C GLY A 267 -0.36 29.99 25.90
N LYS A 268 -1.35 30.06 25.00
CA LYS A 268 -2.56 29.23 25.04
C LYS A 268 -2.57 28.24 23.90
N HIS A 269 -2.65 26.96 24.26
CA HIS A 269 -2.76 25.87 23.28
C HIS A 269 -4.21 25.65 22.84
N VAL A 270 -4.44 25.67 21.53
CA VAL A 270 -5.75 25.36 20.92
C VAL A 270 -5.62 24.24 19.89
N ALA A 271 -6.55 23.28 19.91
CA ALA A 271 -6.54 22.14 19.00
C ALA A 271 -7.32 22.45 17.71
N ILE A 272 -6.61 22.63 16.60
CA ILE A 272 -7.16 23.06 15.31
C ILE A 272 -7.08 21.92 14.30
N LYS A 273 -8.12 21.74 13.49
CA LYS A 273 -8.12 20.77 12.39
C LYS A 273 -7.08 21.14 11.34
N ILE A 274 -6.44 20.14 10.74
CA ILE A 274 -5.36 20.36 9.78
C ILE A 274 -5.80 21.24 8.60
N GLU A 275 -7.02 21.04 8.09
CA GLU A 275 -7.56 21.83 6.96
C GLU A 275 -7.76 23.32 7.28
N ASN A 276 -7.73 23.70 8.55
CA ASN A 276 -7.92 25.07 9.03
C ASN A 276 -6.60 25.77 9.37
N LEU A 277 -5.47 25.16 9.01
CA LEU A 277 -4.12 25.68 9.23
C LEU A 277 -3.46 26.07 7.91
N LYS A 278 -2.92 27.29 7.85
CA LYS A 278 -2.14 27.76 6.70
C LYS A 278 -0.76 28.25 7.16
N LEU A 279 0.30 27.81 6.51
CA LEU A 279 1.65 28.31 6.81
C LEU A 279 1.76 29.80 6.50
N VAL A 280 2.27 30.58 7.45
CA VAL A 280 2.62 31.98 7.22
C VAL A 280 3.88 32.01 6.35
N ASN A 281 3.85 32.78 5.26
CA ASN A 281 4.94 32.90 4.26
C ASN A 281 5.16 31.65 3.37
N SER A 282 4.14 30.83 3.13
CA SER A 282 4.24 29.79 2.09
C SER A 282 4.42 30.45 0.72
N ILE A 283 5.59 30.30 0.11
CA ILE A 283 5.90 30.82 -1.23
C ILE A 283 5.19 29.95 -2.26
N GLY A 284 3.88 30.13 -2.47
CA GLY A 284 3.08 29.62 -3.61
C GLY A 284 3.09 28.12 -3.95
N GLU A 285 3.99 27.30 -3.40
CA GLU A 285 4.16 25.89 -3.70
C GLU A 285 3.15 25.10 -2.89
N GLU A 286 2.31 24.37 -3.61
CA GLU A 286 1.37 23.41 -3.04
C GLU A 286 2.17 22.26 -2.41
N TYR A 287 2.27 22.25 -1.08
CA TYR A 287 2.93 21.17 -0.37
C TYR A 287 2.09 19.89 -0.48
N SER A 288 2.56 18.93 -1.27
CA SER A 288 1.97 17.60 -1.37
C SER A 288 2.88 16.60 -0.65
N PRO A 289 2.59 16.22 0.62
CA PRO A 289 3.41 15.25 1.33
C PRO A 289 3.38 13.90 0.61
N LYS A 290 4.55 13.27 0.48
CA LYS A 290 4.63 11.87 0.06
C LYS A 290 3.89 11.02 1.09
N LEU A 291 3.04 10.10 0.62
CA LEU A 291 2.35 9.17 1.50
C LEU A 291 3.38 8.34 2.26
N LEU A 292 3.27 8.29 3.59
CA LEU A 292 4.29 7.66 4.44
C LEU A 292 4.48 6.16 4.13
N ALA A 293 3.40 5.49 3.71
CA ALA A 293 3.42 4.09 3.26
C ALA A 293 4.14 3.86 1.92
N ASP A 294 4.35 4.93 1.15
CA ASP A 294 5.02 4.92 -0.15
C ASP A 294 6.49 5.38 -0.07
N VAL A 295 6.97 5.74 1.12
CA VAL A 295 8.39 6.04 1.33
C VAL A 295 9.20 4.78 1.10
N GLN A 296 10.16 4.87 0.18
CA GLN A 296 11.06 3.77 -0.14
C GLN A 296 12.28 3.86 0.76
N ASP A 297 12.69 2.72 1.31
CA ASP A 297 13.96 2.60 1.99
C ASP A 297 15.13 2.69 0.99
N ARG A 298 16.37 2.71 1.49
CA ARG A 298 17.60 2.82 0.68
C ARG A 298 17.84 1.61 -0.22
N THR A 299 17.02 0.56 -0.15
CA THR A 299 17.03 -0.57 -1.09
C THR A 299 15.96 -0.44 -2.17
N GLY A 300 15.11 0.59 -2.08
CA GLY A 300 13.96 0.85 -2.95
C GLY A 300 12.67 0.16 -2.48
N SER A 301 12.70 -0.54 -1.35
CA SER A 301 11.55 -1.29 -0.88
C SER A 301 10.58 -0.35 -0.14
N VAL A 302 9.29 -0.60 -0.29
CA VAL A 302 8.24 -0.01 0.57
C VAL A 302 7.68 -1.09 1.48
N ALA A 303 7.06 -0.72 2.61
CA ALA A 303 6.43 -1.66 3.54
C ALA A 303 5.51 -2.70 2.84
N LEU A 304 4.82 -2.28 1.78
CA LEU A 304 3.95 -3.18 1.02
C LEU A 304 4.70 -4.34 0.33
N HIS A 305 5.97 -4.18 -0.07
CA HIS A 305 6.75 -5.28 -0.66
C HIS A 305 6.89 -6.44 0.33
N GLU A 306 7.24 -6.14 1.58
CA GLU A 306 7.42 -7.13 2.65
C GLU A 306 6.10 -7.84 3.00
N VAL A 307 5.02 -7.07 3.07
CA VAL A 307 3.65 -7.60 3.30
C VAL A 307 3.24 -8.58 2.20
N MET A 308 3.62 -8.31 0.94
CA MET A 308 3.37 -9.21 -0.20
C MET A 308 4.19 -10.50 -0.09
N MET A 309 5.46 -10.40 0.31
CA MET A 309 6.35 -11.57 0.48
C MET A 309 5.87 -12.51 1.59
N THR A 310 5.44 -11.93 2.71
CA THR A 310 5.02 -12.68 3.90
C THR A 310 3.54 -13.03 3.91
N ALA A 311 2.82 -12.67 2.86
CA ALA A 311 1.40 -12.94 2.65
C ALA A 311 0.48 -12.47 3.80
N ARG A 312 0.81 -11.33 4.42
CA ARG A 312 0.02 -10.68 5.48
C ARG A 312 -1.22 -9.98 4.89
N THR A 313 -2.29 -10.74 4.68
CA THR A 313 -3.52 -10.24 4.04
C THR A 313 -4.22 -9.14 4.83
N ASP A 314 -4.20 -9.21 6.15
CA ASP A 314 -4.72 -8.19 7.06
C ASP A 314 -4.02 -6.84 6.87
N VAL A 315 -2.69 -6.84 6.85
CA VAL A 315 -1.89 -5.63 6.66
C VAL A 315 -2.00 -5.12 5.22
N ALA A 316 -2.10 -6.01 4.24
CA ALA A 316 -2.32 -5.63 2.85
C ALA A 316 -3.67 -4.92 2.65
N ASP A 317 -4.75 -5.38 3.30
CA ASP A 317 -6.06 -4.72 3.26
C ASP A 317 -5.96 -3.31 3.89
N PHE A 318 -5.28 -3.18 5.05
CA PHE A 318 -5.01 -1.89 5.67
C PHE A 318 -4.23 -0.93 4.75
N LEU A 319 -3.05 -1.33 4.27
CA LEU A 319 -2.20 -0.46 3.46
C LEU A 319 -2.85 -0.08 2.13
N LEU A 320 -3.55 -1.01 1.46
CA LEU A 320 -4.16 -0.74 0.16
C LEU A 320 -5.51 -0.03 0.29
N LEU A 321 -6.44 -0.58 1.06
CA LEU A 321 -7.83 -0.14 1.03
C LEU A 321 -8.13 0.99 2.01
N LYS A 322 -7.41 1.06 3.13
CA LYS A 322 -7.58 2.15 4.11
C LYS A 322 -6.61 3.30 3.86
N VAL A 323 -5.33 2.99 3.66
CA VAL A 323 -4.28 4.01 3.49
C VAL A 323 -4.15 4.49 2.04
N GLY A 324 -4.39 3.62 1.06
CA GLY A 324 -4.23 3.96 -0.36
C GLY A 324 -2.80 3.86 -0.88
N ALA A 325 -1.99 2.96 -0.30
CA ALA A 325 -0.61 2.73 -0.73
C ALA A 325 -0.51 2.36 -2.22
N SER A 326 0.59 2.75 -2.84
CA SER A 326 0.85 2.52 -4.25
C SER A 326 1.28 1.07 -4.52
N LEU A 327 0.68 0.48 -5.56
CA LEU A 327 1.10 -0.82 -6.08
C LEU A 327 2.25 -0.71 -7.10
N ASP A 328 2.58 0.50 -7.54
CA ASP A 328 3.39 0.72 -8.74
C ASP A 328 4.84 1.15 -8.45
N LEU A 329 5.20 1.29 -7.17
CA LEU A 329 6.57 1.60 -6.74
C LEU A 329 7.45 0.37 -6.90
N LYS A 330 8.57 0.51 -7.60
CA LYS A 330 9.52 -0.56 -7.87
C LYS A 330 10.73 -0.44 -6.97
N GLU A 331 11.29 -1.58 -6.55
CA GLU A 331 12.61 -1.62 -5.90
C GLU A 331 13.71 -1.02 -6.79
N LEU A 332 14.88 -0.71 -6.22
CA LEU A 332 15.96 0.00 -6.93
C LEU A 332 16.55 -0.78 -8.12
N ASP A 333 16.40 -2.11 -8.15
CA ASP A 333 16.79 -2.89 -9.33
C ASP A 333 15.77 -2.81 -10.49
N GLY A 334 14.64 -2.11 -10.26
CA GLY A 334 13.56 -1.96 -11.22
C GLY A 334 12.80 -3.26 -11.52
N CYS A 335 13.15 -4.35 -10.82
CA CYS A 335 12.71 -5.71 -11.17
C CYS A 335 11.27 -5.96 -10.76
N ILE A 336 10.86 -5.50 -9.57
CA ILE A 336 9.61 -5.91 -8.94
C ILE A 336 8.92 -4.73 -8.24
N SER A 337 7.60 -4.64 -8.42
CA SER A 337 6.67 -3.77 -7.69
C SER A 337 5.66 -4.61 -6.91
N PRO A 338 4.97 -4.08 -5.88
CA PRO A 338 3.94 -4.83 -5.15
C PRO A 338 2.81 -5.32 -6.07
N ARG A 339 2.53 -4.57 -7.15
CA ARG A 339 1.72 -5.05 -8.27
C ARG A 339 2.33 -6.37 -8.77
N GLN A 340 3.49 -6.34 -9.42
CA GLN A 340 4.10 -7.56 -10.00
C GLN A 340 4.16 -8.74 -9.02
N MET A 341 4.46 -8.48 -7.74
CA MET A 341 4.44 -9.50 -6.68
C MET A 341 3.06 -10.11 -6.46
N GLY A 342 2.00 -9.32 -6.33
CA GLY A 342 0.67 -9.84 -6.01
C GLY A 342 0.13 -10.85 -7.03
N ILE A 343 0.62 -10.81 -8.27
CA ILE A 343 0.06 -11.56 -9.42
C ILE A 343 0.95 -12.62 -10.02
N GLN A 344 2.19 -12.70 -9.57
CA GLN A 344 3.08 -13.76 -9.98
C GLN A 344 2.46 -15.14 -9.67
N ARG A 345 2.68 -16.12 -10.55
CA ARG A 345 2.20 -17.50 -10.33
C ARG A 345 2.83 -18.03 -9.04
N GLY A 346 2.00 -18.57 -8.14
CA GLY A 346 2.43 -19.11 -6.85
C GLY A 346 2.24 -18.18 -5.64
N VAL A 347 1.74 -16.96 -5.86
CA VAL A 347 1.43 -16.01 -4.78
C VAL A 347 0.20 -16.46 -4.00
N ASN A 348 0.17 -16.12 -2.71
CA ASN A 348 -0.95 -16.38 -1.82
C ASN A 348 -2.28 -15.88 -2.45
N PRO A 349 -3.30 -16.75 -2.61
CA PRO A 349 -4.58 -16.37 -3.21
C PRO A 349 -5.29 -15.20 -2.51
N GLY A 350 -5.10 -15.06 -1.20
CA GLY A 350 -5.66 -13.97 -0.41
C GLY A 350 -5.05 -12.61 -0.76
N ILE A 351 -3.72 -12.55 -0.90
CA ILE A 351 -3.02 -11.35 -1.37
C ILE A 351 -3.49 -10.95 -2.76
N ASN A 352 -3.59 -11.94 -3.67
CA ASN A 352 -4.11 -11.68 -5.02
C ASN A 352 -5.52 -11.08 -4.94
N ALA A 353 -6.42 -11.66 -4.16
CA ALA A 353 -7.79 -11.18 -4.00
C ALA A 353 -7.87 -9.72 -3.50
N ILE A 354 -7.04 -9.34 -2.52
CA ILE A 354 -6.99 -7.96 -2.00
C ILE A 354 -6.47 -7.00 -3.07
N VAL A 355 -5.39 -7.37 -3.76
CA VAL A 355 -4.85 -6.57 -4.88
C VAL A 355 -5.91 -6.39 -5.98
N GLN A 356 -6.66 -7.44 -6.34
CA GLN A 356 -7.77 -7.32 -7.29
C GLN A 356 -8.86 -6.38 -6.78
N LYS A 357 -9.27 -6.54 -5.51
CA LYS A 357 -10.29 -5.70 -4.86
C LYS A 357 -9.88 -4.21 -4.90
N TYR A 358 -8.63 -3.91 -4.59
CA TYR A 358 -8.08 -2.55 -4.63
C TYR A 358 -8.00 -1.97 -6.05
N ILE A 359 -7.56 -2.75 -7.04
CA ILE A 359 -7.52 -2.28 -8.43
C ILE A 359 -8.93 -1.98 -8.96
N ILE A 360 -9.90 -2.85 -8.66
CA ILE A 360 -11.29 -2.65 -9.06
C ILE A 360 -11.87 -1.41 -8.37
N SER A 361 -11.61 -1.21 -7.08
CA SER A 361 -12.13 -0.05 -6.33
C SER A 361 -11.53 1.26 -6.85
N THR A 362 -10.22 1.30 -7.07
CA THR A 362 -9.51 2.49 -7.59
C THR A 362 -9.91 2.83 -9.01
N GLU A 363 -10.06 1.84 -9.90
CA GLU A 363 -10.52 2.08 -11.27
C GLU A 363 -11.97 2.56 -11.31
N LYS A 364 -12.84 1.96 -10.48
CA LYS A 364 -14.23 2.42 -10.33
C LYS A 364 -14.28 3.86 -9.82
N GLN A 365 -13.40 4.23 -8.90
CA GLN A 365 -13.30 5.58 -8.36
C GLN A 365 -12.79 6.57 -9.42
N LYS A 366 -11.70 6.25 -10.13
CA LYS A 366 -11.19 7.06 -11.26
C LYS A 366 -12.25 7.28 -12.33
N ARG A 367 -12.99 6.23 -12.70
CA ARG A 367 -14.12 6.33 -13.66
C ARG A 367 -15.26 7.20 -13.16
N LYS A 368 -15.45 7.31 -11.84
CA LYS A 368 -16.46 8.18 -11.22
C LYS A 368 -15.98 9.63 -11.19
N GLU A 369 -14.73 9.85 -10.79
CA GLU A 369 -14.11 11.18 -10.65
C GLU A 369 -13.86 11.87 -12.00
N ASN A 370 -13.47 11.10 -13.03
CA ASN A 370 -13.21 11.63 -14.36
C ASN A 370 -14.47 11.80 -15.23
N ARG A 371 -15.64 11.38 -14.74
CA ARG A 371 -16.87 11.48 -15.53
C ARG A 371 -17.38 12.92 -15.50
N CYS A 372 -17.41 13.54 -16.67
CA CYS A 372 -17.96 14.88 -16.88
C CYS A 372 -19.27 14.79 -17.66
N CYS A 373 -20.02 15.88 -17.70
CA CYS A 373 -21.17 15.98 -18.60
C CYS A 373 -20.69 16.17 -20.04
N GLU A 374 -21.11 15.30 -20.95
CA GLU A 374 -20.68 15.35 -22.36
C GLU A 374 -21.10 16.65 -23.08
N TYR A 375 -22.16 17.29 -22.59
CA TYR A 375 -22.66 18.55 -23.17
C TYR A 375 -21.94 19.77 -22.61
N CYS A 376 -22.01 19.98 -21.29
CA CYS A 376 -21.53 21.22 -20.67
C CYS A 376 -20.12 21.11 -20.10
N GLN A 377 -19.51 19.91 -20.16
CA GLN A 377 -18.16 19.60 -19.68
C GLN A 377 -17.92 19.89 -18.19
N LYS A 378 -18.99 20.21 -17.45
CA LYS A 378 -18.94 20.41 -16.00
C LYS A 378 -18.95 19.06 -15.29
N ARG A 379 -18.25 19.00 -14.16
CA ARG A 379 -18.37 17.95 -13.14
C ARG A 379 -19.42 18.39 -12.12
N PRO A 380 -20.68 17.96 -12.24
CA PRO A 380 -21.67 18.29 -11.22
C PRO A 380 -21.38 17.51 -9.94
N ASN A 381 -21.65 18.12 -8.77
CA ASN A 381 -21.65 17.42 -7.47
C ASN A 381 -22.79 16.38 -7.36
N THR A 382 -23.64 16.26 -8.39
CA THR A 382 -24.78 15.33 -8.44
C THR A 382 -24.48 14.12 -9.34
N LYS A 383 -25.12 12.99 -9.06
CA LYS A 383 -25.01 11.76 -9.87
C LYS A 383 -25.38 12.05 -11.33
N LEU A 384 -24.45 11.81 -12.26
CA LEU A 384 -24.67 11.98 -13.69
C LEU A 384 -25.67 10.94 -14.23
N LEU A 385 -26.58 11.38 -15.10
CA LEU A 385 -27.45 10.53 -15.89
C LEU A 385 -26.64 9.89 -17.02
N ILE A 386 -26.74 8.58 -17.18
CA ILE A 386 -26.05 7.85 -18.25
C ILE A 386 -27.05 7.62 -19.38
N CYS A 387 -26.63 7.83 -20.63
CA CYS A 387 -27.45 7.51 -21.80
C CYS A 387 -27.89 6.03 -21.74
N SER A 388 -29.19 5.76 -21.80
CA SER A 388 -29.73 4.40 -21.77
C SER A 388 -29.47 3.61 -23.06
N GLY A 389 -29.13 4.28 -24.16
CA GLY A 389 -28.79 3.64 -25.43
C GLY A 389 -27.36 3.11 -25.47
N CYS A 390 -26.37 4.02 -25.40
CA CYS A 390 -24.96 3.64 -25.51
C CYS A 390 -24.30 3.27 -24.17
N HIS A 391 -24.86 3.68 -23.03
CA HIS A 391 -24.26 3.54 -21.69
C HIS A 391 -22.88 4.19 -21.47
N GLU A 392 -22.40 4.98 -22.44
CA GLU A 392 -21.09 5.63 -22.40
C GLU A 392 -21.19 7.10 -21.99
N SER A 393 -22.06 7.87 -22.66
CA SER A 393 -22.17 9.31 -22.42
C SER A 393 -22.93 9.64 -21.13
N ALA A 394 -22.44 10.64 -20.40
CA ALA A 394 -22.97 11.07 -19.11
C ALA A 394 -23.44 12.53 -19.15
N TYR A 395 -24.49 12.86 -18.40
CA TYR A 395 -25.14 14.17 -18.43
C TYR A 395 -25.52 14.66 -17.04
N CYS A 396 -25.39 15.96 -16.78
CA CYS A 396 -25.83 16.57 -15.52
C CYS A 396 -27.33 16.35 -15.24
N ASN A 397 -28.13 16.42 -16.30
CA ASN A 397 -29.60 16.36 -16.25
C ASN A 397 -30.17 16.11 -17.64
N ALA A 398 -31.49 15.89 -17.71
CA ALA A 398 -32.20 15.66 -18.96
C ALA A 398 -32.08 16.82 -19.95
N LYS A 399 -31.92 18.08 -19.49
CA LYS A 399 -31.73 19.24 -20.37
C LYS A 399 -30.41 19.14 -21.14
N CYS A 400 -29.30 18.81 -20.46
CA CYS A 400 -28.00 18.60 -21.10
C CYS A 400 -28.03 17.42 -22.08
N GLN A 401 -28.72 16.34 -21.72
CA GLN A 401 -28.89 15.19 -22.62
C GLN A 401 -29.67 15.56 -23.89
N HIS A 402 -30.80 16.26 -23.76
CA HIS A 402 -31.59 16.71 -24.91
C HIS A 402 -30.84 17.71 -25.79
N ALA A 403 -30.08 18.63 -25.18
CA ALA A 403 -29.30 19.62 -25.91
C ALA A 403 -28.18 18.95 -26.74
N HIS A 404 -27.45 18.01 -26.13
CA HIS A 404 -26.42 17.24 -26.85
C HIS A 404 -27.00 16.22 -27.83
N TRP A 405 -28.30 15.87 -27.72
CA TRP A 405 -28.88 14.78 -28.51
C TRP A 405 -28.71 14.95 -30.01
N LYS A 406 -28.73 16.17 -30.56
CA LYS A 406 -28.55 16.39 -32.01
C LYS A 406 -27.19 15.90 -32.52
N GLU A 407 -26.15 16.12 -31.72
CA GLU A 407 -24.77 15.70 -32.00
C GLU A 407 -24.55 14.24 -31.56
N HIS A 408 -24.93 13.93 -30.32
CA HIS A 408 -24.81 12.61 -29.74
C HIS A 408 -25.59 11.55 -30.51
N LYS A 409 -26.75 11.84 -31.10
CA LYS A 409 -27.56 10.82 -31.81
C LYS A 409 -26.77 10.11 -32.91
N LYS A 410 -25.84 10.81 -33.58
CA LYS A 410 -24.96 10.21 -34.59
C LYS A 410 -23.95 9.26 -33.93
N THR A 411 -23.29 9.72 -32.87
CA THR A 411 -22.31 8.92 -32.13
C THR A 411 -22.97 7.80 -31.34
N CYS A 412 -24.09 8.01 -30.66
CA CYS A 412 -24.92 7.02 -29.95
C CYS A 412 -25.45 5.90 -30.86
N LYS A 413 -25.77 6.20 -32.12
CA LYS A 413 -26.18 5.18 -33.10
C LYS A 413 -24.97 4.42 -33.65
N ALA A 414 -23.84 5.10 -33.85
CA ALA A 414 -22.58 4.48 -34.27
C ALA A 414 -21.88 3.71 -33.13
N SER A 415 -22.11 4.13 -31.88
CA SER A 415 -21.64 3.55 -30.62
C SER A 415 -22.71 2.69 -29.96
N ASN A 416 -23.83 2.44 -30.64
CA ASN A 416 -24.53 1.19 -30.41
C ASN A 416 -23.46 0.13 -30.65
N PRO A 417 -22.99 -0.53 -29.58
CA PRO A 417 -21.71 -1.23 -29.62
C PRO A 417 -21.78 -2.18 -30.79
N LYS A 418 -20.90 -2.01 -31.78
CA LYS A 418 -20.82 -2.92 -32.92
C LYS A 418 -20.46 -4.27 -32.34
N GLY A 419 -21.51 -5.05 -32.12
CA GLY A 419 -21.39 -6.38 -31.59
C GLY A 419 -20.73 -7.23 -32.65
N ILE A 420 -19.72 -7.97 -32.24
CA ILE A 420 -19.13 -8.96 -33.11
C ILE A 420 -19.99 -10.21 -33.00
N LYS A 421 -20.74 -10.48 -34.07
CA LYS A 421 -21.49 -11.73 -34.21
C LYS A 421 -20.47 -12.84 -34.42
N LEU A 422 -20.42 -13.76 -33.47
CA LEU A 422 -19.49 -14.87 -33.48
C LEU A 422 -20.00 -15.98 -34.42
N GLU A 423 -19.07 -16.72 -35.02
CA GLU A 423 -19.41 -17.93 -35.76
C GLU A 423 -19.84 -19.03 -34.79
N HIS A 424 -20.97 -19.68 -35.09
CA HIS A 424 -21.45 -20.79 -34.29
C HIS A 424 -20.34 -21.85 -34.15
N PRO A 425 -20.00 -22.28 -32.92
CA PRO A 425 -18.98 -23.30 -32.74
C PRO A 425 -19.42 -24.55 -33.50
N GLY A 426 -18.65 -24.95 -34.51
CA GLY A 426 -18.82 -26.25 -35.16
C GLY A 426 -18.65 -27.38 -34.14
N PRO A 427 -19.15 -28.60 -34.43
CA PRO A 427 -18.98 -29.75 -33.54
C PRO A 427 -17.52 -29.89 -33.11
N LEU A 428 -17.32 -30.05 -31.80
CA LEU A 428 -16.04 -29.81 -31.12
C LEU A 428 -14.96 -30.86 -31.45
N ALA A 429 -15.25 -31.84 -32.30
CA ALA A 429 -14.25 -32.64 -32.98
C ALA A 429 -14.87 -33.28 -34.22
N GLY A 430 -14.03 -33.72 -35.17
CA GLY A 430 -14.46 -34.60 -36.25
C GLY A 430 -15.21 -35.85 -35.73
N PRO A 431 -15.84 -36.61 -36.64
CA PRO A 431 -16.70 -37.73 -36.26
C PRO A 431 -16.01 -38.66 -35.23
N GLY A 432 -16.63 -38.83 -34.06
CA GLY A 432 -16.21 -39.81 -33.05
C GLY A 432 -15.36 -39.32 -31.87
N LYS A 433 -15.12 -38.00 -31.67
CA LYS A 433 -14.44 -37.49 -30.47
C LYS A 433 -15.35 -36.54 -29.67
N HIS A 434 -15.53 -36.82 -28.37
CA HIS A 434 -16.30 -35.97 -27.45
C HIS A 434 -15.41 -35.50 -26.29
N ALA A 435 -15.26 -34.18 -26.13
CA ALA A 435 -14.65 -33.58 -24.94
C ALA A 435 -15.75 -33.15 -23.96
N ALA A 436 -15.78 -33.69 -22.74
CA ALA A 436 -16.71 -33.27 -21.70
C ALA A 436 -16.00 -32.38 -20.68
N LEU A 437 -16.50 -31.17 -20.49
CA LEU A 437 -16.10 -30.32 -19.37
C LEU A 437 -16.93 -30.73 -18.14
N PHE A 438 -16.25 -31.19 -17.09
CA PHE A 438 -16.88 -31.57 -15.83
C PHE A 438 -16.80 -30.41 -14.83
N ASN A 439 -17.95 -29.96 -14.34
CA ASN A 439 -18.03 -29.00 -13.23
C ASN A 439 -18.31 -29.75 -11.92
N THR A 440 -17.29 -29.92 -11.09
CA THR A 440 -17.38 -30.60 -9.78
C THR A 440 -18.29 -29.88 -8.78
N ARG A 441 -18.57 -28.58 -8.97
CA ARG A 441 -19.45 -27.80 -8.09
C ARG A 441 -20.95 -27.97 -8.42
N MET A 442 -21.29 -28.34 -9.65
CA MET A 442 -22.67 -28.50 -10.12
C MET A 442 -23.05 -29.94 -10.47
N GLY A 443 -22.09 -30.87 -10.49
CA GLY A 443 -22.33 -32.29 -10.79
C GLY A 443 -22.86 -32.58 -12.20
N LYS A 444 -22.74 -31.64 -13.14
CA LYS A 444 -23.28 -31.78 -14.51
C LYS A 444 -22.17 -31.90 -15.55
N ALA A 445 -22.17 -33.00 -16.30
CA ALA A 445 -21.43 -33.15 -17.54
C ALA A 445 -22.19 -32.44 -18.66
N ARG A 446 -21.48 -31.76 -19.58
CA ARG A 446 -22.12 -31.08 -20.71
C ARG A 446 -21.62 -31.59 -22.06
N LYS A 447 -22.55 -31.69 -23.00
CA LYS A 447 -22.25 -32.01 -24.40
C LYS A 447 -21.48 -30.84 -25.01
N PRO A 448 -20.32 -31.08 -25.63
CA PRO A 448 -19.57 -30.04 -26.33
C PRO A 448 -20.30 -29.63 -27.62
N GLY A 449 -20.30 -28.32 -27.93
CA GLY A 449 -20.54 -27.84 -29.31
C GLY A 449 -21.78 -26.96 -29.56
N GLY A 450 -22.39 -26.33 -28.54
CA GLY A 450 -23.53 -25.42 -28.76
C GLY A 450 -23.45 -24.14 -27.95
N TYR A 451 -23.90 -23.04 -28.55
CA TYR A 451 -24.25 -21.84 -27.81
C TYR A 451 -25.43 -22.15 -26.89
N ASN A 452 -25.25 -21.94 -25.58
CA ASN A 452 -26.33 -22.08 -24.62
C ASN A 452 -26.65 -20.71 -24.02
N LEU A 453 -27.88 -20.24 -24.24
CA LEU A 453 -28.41 -19.06 -23.59
C LEU A 453 -28.44 -19.29 -22.06
N PRO A 454 -27.87 -18.39 -21.24
CA PRO A 454 -27.94 -18.54 -19.79
C PRO A 454 -29.37 -18.61 -19.28
N HIS A 455 -29.58 -19.37 -18.20
CA HIS A 455 -30.90 -19.48 -17.58
C HIS A 455 -31.40 -18.11 -17.08
N GLY A 456 -32.61 -17.71 -17.48
CA GLY A 456 -33.22 -16.42 -17.08
C GLY A 456 -32.81 -15.20 -17.92
N VAL A 457 -32.04 -15.37 -19.00
CA VAL A 457 -31.73 -14.29 -19.95
C VAL A 457 -32.66 -14.39 -21.15
N ALA A 458 -33.41 -13.32 -21.45
CA ALA A 458 -34.27 -13.24 -22.63
C ALA A 458 -33.44 -13.02 -23.91
N VAL A 459 -33.96 -13.44 -25.06
CA VAL A 459 -33.37 -13.17 -26.38
C VAL A 459 -33.18 -11.66 -26.57
N GLY A 460 -32.06 -11.26 -27.17
CA GLY A 460 -31.65 -9.87 -27.36
C GLY A 460 -31.19 -9.14 -26.09
N LYS A 461 -31.39 -9.70 -24.90
CA LYS A 461 -30.98 -9.08 -23.64
C LYS A 461 -29.47 -9.24 -23.42
N LYS A 462 -28.78 -8.12 -23.21
CA LYS A 462 -27.34 -8.11 -22.91
C LYS A 462 -27.08 -8.64 -21.50
N PHE A 463 -26.24 -9.67 -21.38
CA PHE A 463 -25.73 -10.22 -20.12
C PHE A 463 -24.20 -10.13 -20.11
N TRP A 464 -23.57 -10.46 -18.99
CA TRP A 464 -22.11 -10.44 -18.88
C TRP A 464 -21.54 -11.81 -19.21
N VAL A 465 -20.38 -11.83 -19.88
CA VAL A 465 -19.52 -13.00 -20.06
C VAL A 465 -18.09 -12.63 -19.71
N LYS A 466 -17.33 -13.61 -19.24
CA LYS A 466 -15.88 -13.56 -19.05
C LYS A 466 -15.25 -14.30 -20.21
N VAL A 467 -14.34 -13.62 -20.89
CA VAL A 467 -13.50 -14.18 -21.93
C VAL A 467 -12.12 -14.36 -21.34
N GLN A 468 -11.54 -15.55 -21.46
CA GLN A 468 -10.23 -15.92 -20.98
C GLN A 468 -9.41 -16.51 -22.11
N ALA A 469 -8.31 -15.86 -22.43
CA ALA A 469 -7.34 -16.21 -23.44
C ALA A 469 -6.00 -16.61 -22.79
N SER A 470 -5.17 -17.29 -23.58
CA SER A 470 -3.81 -17.69 -23.19
C SER A 470 -2.75 -17.07 -24.09
N SER A 471 -2.94 -17.15 -25.42
CA SER A 471 -2.09 -16.53 -26.44
C SER A 471 -2.89 -16.32 -27.73
N GLU A 472 -2.33 -15.60 -28.70
CA GLU A 472 -2.98 -15.32 -29.98
C GLU A 472 -3.23 -16.59 -30.83
N ASN A 473 -2.52 -17.69 -30.51
CA ASN A 473 -2.61 -18.96 -31.23
C ASN A 473 -3.46 -20.01 -30.50
N MET A 474 -4.11 -19.66 -29.38
CA MET A 474 -4.93 -20.57 -28.57
C MET A 474 -6.38 -20.09 -28.52
N SER A 475 -7.33 -21.02 -28.40
CA SER A 475 -8.75 -20.68 -28.23
C SER A 475 -8.99 -19.80 -27.00
N MET A 476 -9.94 -18.87 -27.11
CA MET A 476 -10.45 -18.09 -25.97
C MET A 476 -11.67 -18.77 -25.37
N LEU A 477 -11.65 -19.05 -24.07
CA LEU A 477 -12.78 -19.58 -23.33
C LEU A 477 -13.75 -18.44 -22.94
N VAL A 478 -15.01 -18.56 -23.32
CA VAL A 478 -16.08 -17.62 -22.98
C VAL A 478 -17.07 -18.29 -22.06
N TYR A 479 -17.45 -17.63 -20.97
CA TYR A 479 -18.47 -18.15 -20.05
C TYR A 479 -19.18 -17.06 -19.26
N ASP A 480 -20.42 -17.32 -18.82
CA ASP A 480 -21.12 -16.44 -17.86
C ASP A 480 -20.82 -16.84 -16.40
N GLU A 481 -21.21 -16.01 -15.45
CA GLU A 481 -20.96 -16.21 -14.01
C GLU A 481 -21.50 -17.56 -13.49
N SER A 482 -22.70 -17.96 -13.93
CA SER A 482 -23.30 -19.23 -13.55
C SER A 482 -22.70 -20.44 -14.26
N ARG A 483 -21.81 -20.21 -15.25
CA ARG A 483 -21.31 -21.20 -16.20
C ARG A 483 -22.44 -21.92 -16.94
N SER A 484 -23.62 -21.34 -17.10
CA SER A 484 -24.72 -21.89 -17.93
C SER A 484 -24.48 -21.68 -19.43
N CYS A 485 -23.77 -20.61 -19.79
CA CYS A 485 -23.20 -20.39 -21.10
C CYS A 485 -21.69 -20.62 -21.03
N THR A 486 -21.15 -21.52 -21.85
CA THR A 486 -19.70 -21.76 -21.95
C THR A 486 -19.35 -22.28 -23.34
N PHE A 487 -18.40 -21.64 -24.01
CA PHE A 487 -17.92 -22.02 -25.35
C PHE A 487 -16.52 -21.47 -25.61
N GLU A 488 -15.93 -21.84 -26.75
CA GLU A 488 -14.60 -21.40 -27.17
C GLU A 488 -14.65 -20.61 -28.47
N ILE A 489 -13.82 -19.57 -28.58
CA ILE A 489 -13.56 -18.85 -29.84
C ILE A 489 -12.18 -19.29 -30.34
N LYS A 490 -12.13 -19.99 -31.47
CA LYS A 490 -10.89 -20.51 -32.05
C LYS A 490 -10.08 -19.39 -32.75
N PRO A 491 -8.73 -19.49 -32.81
CA PRO A 491 -7.92 -18.61 -33.63
C PRO A 491 -8.40 -18.65 -35.09
N GLY A 492 -8.58 -17.47 -35.70
CA GLY A 492 -9.08 -17.33 -37.07
C GLY A 492 -10.60 -17.19 -37.19
N ALA A 493 -11.38 -17.49 -36.15
CA ALA A 493 -12.83 -17.25 -36.14
C ALA A 493 -13.16 -15.74 -36.20
N VAL A 494 -14.33 -15.41 -36.75
CA VAL A 494 -14.82 -14.01 -36.80
C VAL A 494 -14.82 -13.40 -35.40
N GLY A 495 -14.19 -12.24 -35.28
CA GLY A 495 -14.07 -11.50 -34.00
C GLY A 495 -12.95 -11.94 -33.07
N PHE A 496 -12.23 -13.03 -33.36
CA PHE A 496 -11.15 -13.52 -32.49
C PHE A 496 -10.09 -12.43 -32.22
N ARG A 497 -9.53 -11.84 -33.29
CA ARG A 497 -8.47 -10.82 -33.17
C ARG A 497 -8.93 -9.57 -32.44
N GLU A 498 -10.17 -9.13 -32.68
CA GLU A 498 -10.72 -7.91 -32.08
C GLU A 498 -10.97 -8.09 -30.59
N ILE A 499 -11.57 -9.22 -30.20
CA ILE A 499 -11.81 -9.57 -28.79
C ILE A 499 -10.47 -9.82 -28.08
N PHE A 500 -9.54 -10.56 -28.70
CA PHE A 500 -8.22 -10.81 -28.14
C PHE A 500 -7.44 -9.52 -27.91
N ARG A 501 -7.44 -8.60 -28.88
CA ARG A 501 -6.85 -7.27 -28.74
C ARG A 501 -7.46 -6.53 -27.55
N LYS A 502 -8.78 -6.52 -27.39
CA LYS A 502 -9.45 -5.87 -26.24
C LYS A 502 -9.16 -6.55 -24.89
N VAL A 503 -9.05 -7.87 -24.88
CA VAL A 503 -8.59 -8.63 -23.71
C VAL A 503 -7.15 -8.26 -23.35
N ARG A 504 -6.31 -7.90 -24.33
CA ARG A 504 -4.91 -7.52 -24.13
C ARG A 504 -4.73 -6.04 -23.78
N GLU A 505 -5.55 -5.15 -24.35
CA GLU A 505 -5.58 -3.71 -24.06
C GLU A 505 -6.01 -3.43 -22.63
N GLU A 506 -7.05 -4.11 -22.15
CA GLU A 506 -7.45 -4.04 -20.75
C GLU A 506 -6.59 -4.99 -19.93
N LYS A 507 -5.63 -4.42 -19.20
CA LYS A 507 -4.74 -5.14 -18.28
C LYS A 507 -5.52 -5.72 -17.09
N THR A 508 -6.41 -6.70 -17.31
CA THR A 508 -6.95 -7.48 -16.22
C THR A 508 -6.00 -8.64 -15.91
N TRP A 509 -5.94 -8.98 -14.63
CA TRP A 509 -4.65 -9.10 -13.95
C TRP A 509 -4.32 -10.54 -13.54
N ALA A 510 -5.02 -11.54 -14.08
CA ALA A 510 -4.68 -12.94 -13.83
C ALA A 510 -5.06 -13.77 -15.06
N GLY A 511 -4.12 -13.83 -16.01
CA GLY A 511 -4.33 -14.34 -17.36
C GLY A 511 -4.87 -13.26 -18.31
N LEU A 512 -4.77 -13.49 -19.63
CA LEU A 512 -5.39 -12.62 -20.63
C LEU A 512 -6.91 -12.80 -20.51
N LYS A 513 -7.56 -12.09 -19.60
CA LYS A 513 -9.02 -12.20 -19.41
C LYS A 513 -9.67 -10.83 -19.44
N ASN A 514 -10.96 -10.78 -19.75
CA ASN A 514 -11.77 -9.57 -19.64
C ASN A 514 -13.26 -9.94 -19.57
N PHE A 515 -14.11 -9.02 -19.11
CA PHE A 515 -15.56 -9.21 -19.07
C PHE A 515 -16.23 -8.31 -20.09
N PHE A 516 -17.11 -8.89 -20.88
CA PHE A 516 -17.83 -8.22 -21.95
C PHE A 516 -19.33 -8.39 -21.77
N ARG A 517 -20.10 -7.45 -22.30
CA ARG A 517 -21.51 -7.74 -22.57
C ARG A 517 -21.61 -8.68 -23.77
N ALA A 518 -22.53 -9.62 -23.70
CA ALA A 518 -22.93 -10.49 -24.80
C ALA A 518 -24.46 -10.57 -24.89
N SER A 519 -25.00 -10.91 -26.05
CA SER A 519 -26.42 -11.22 -26.25
C SER A 519 -26.57 -12.34 -27.26
N PHE A 520 -27.68 -13.08 -27.16
CA PHE A 520 -28.09 -14.05 -28.17
C PHE A 520 -29.22 -13.47 -29.00
N ASP A 521 -29.21 -13.72 -30.30
CA ASP A 521 -30.34 -13.44 -31.19
C ASP A 521 -31.32 -14.62 -31.25
N GLU A 522 -32.40 -14.47 -32.04
CA GLU A 522 -33.45 -15.49 -32.19
C GLU A 522 -32.94 -16.78 -32.84
N ASN A 523 -31.82 -16.72 -33.57
CA ASN A 523 -31.17 -17.87 -34.20
C ASN A 523 -30.21 -18.57 -33.24
N GLY A 524 -30.03 -18.05 -32.01
CA GLY A 524 -29.11 -18.59 -31.03
C GLY A 524 -27.66 -18.17 -31.25
N ASP A 525 -27.39 -17.19 -32.13
CA ASP A 525 -26.03 -16.71 -32.38
C ASP A 525 -25.57 -15.72 -31.30
N CYS A 526 -24.37 -15.94 -30.79
CA CYS A 526 -23.78 -15.07 -29.77
C CYS A 526 -23.16 -13.82 -30.41
N THR A 527 -23.52 -12.65 -29.90
CA THR A 527 -22.87 -11.39 -30.22
C THR A 527 -22.14 -10.87 -28.98
N ILE A 528 -20.82 -10.70 -29.05
CA ILE A 528 -20.01 -10.06 -28.00
C ILE A 528 -19.84 -8.58 -28.32
N PHE A 529 -19.88 -7.71 -27.31
CA PHE A 529 -19.75 -6.26 -27.45
C PHE A 529 -18.43 -5.78 -26.83
N PRO A 530 -17.32 -5.69 -27.60
CA PRO A 530 -16.00 -5.36 -27.05
C PRO A 530 -15.88 -3.95 -26.47
N SER A 531 -16.70 -2.99 -26.93
CA SER A 531 -16.74 -1.64 -26.36
C SER A 531 -17.51 -1.56 -25.04
N LEU A 532 -18.29 -2.60 -24.70
CA LEU A 532 -18.96 -2.74 -23.41
C LEU A 532 -18.18 -3.70 -22.50
N SER A 533 -16.88 -3.50 -22.39
CA SER A 533 -16.01 -4.22 -21.46
C SER A 533 -15.98 -3.56 -20.08
N SER A 534 -15.73 -4.36 -19.04
CA SER A 534 -15.52 -3.85 -17.68
C SER A 534 -14.71 -4.83 -16.86
N VAL A 535 -13.94 -4.32 -15.89
CA VAL A 535 -13.36 -5.16 -14.85
C VAL A 535 -14.47 -5.57 -13.86
N LYS A 536 -14.57 -6.86 -13.56
CA LYS A 536 -15.52 -7.44 -12.59
C LYS A 536 -14.82 -8.45 -11.69
N ASN A 537 -15.41 -8.69 -10.52
CA ASN A 537 -15.02 -9.77 -9.62
C ASN A 537 -16.01 -10.94 -9.80
N TRP A 538 -15.55 -12.06 -10.38
CA TRP A 538 -16.29 -13.31 -10.63
C TRP A 538 -15.43 -14.51 -10.27
#